data_AF-A0A524PZ48-F1
#
_entry.id   AF-A0A524PZ48-F1
#
_cell.length_a   1.000
_cell.length_b   1.000
_cell.length_c   1.000
_cell.angle_alpha   90.00
_cell.angle_beta   90.00
_cell.angle_gamma   90.00
#
_symmetry.space_group_name_H-M   'P 1'
#
loop_
_entity.id
_entity.type
_entity.pdbx_description
1 polymer ?
#
loop_
_entity_poly.entity_id
_entity_poly.type
_entity_poly.pdbx_seq_one_letter_code
_entity_poly.pdbx_strand_id
1 'polypeptide(L)'
;MSFGISATLKYFRGRLEDSVAKRWMSGRGGGGYSKLPLIEWPFMDAYILKYPTGSYLPSHRDPLFVADHYRCNLVLQYADEGGQFICNRTILKVGRLAIFRSDEATHEVTKVTRGTRVVLSLGLAV
;
A
#
# COMPACT_ATOMS: atom_id res chain seq x y z
N MET A 1 -28.92 -22.02 7.09
CA MET A 1 -28.39 -20.65 6.87
C MET A 1 -26.99 -20.78 6.29
N SER A 2 -26.84 -20.62 4.97
CA SER A 2 -25.54 -20.69 4.28
C SER A 2 -25.34 -19.37 3.53
N PHE A 3 -24.84 -18.36 4.23
CA PHE A 3 -24.47 -17.07 3.67
C PHE A 3 -23.19 -16.62 4.35
N GLY A 4 -22.05 -16.77 3.68
CA GLY A 4 -20.78 -16.26 4.21
C GLY A 4 -19.54 -16.65 3.41
N ILE A 5 -19.52 -17.85 2.81
CA ILE A 5 -18.33 -18.35 2.10
C ILE A 5 -18.27 -17.84 0.65
N SER A 6 -19.43 -17.64 0.01
CA SER A 6 -19.53 -17.33 -1.43
C SER A 6 -19.09 -15.91 -1.80
N ALA A 7 -19.38 -14.90 -0.98
CA ALA A 7 -19.01 -13.51 -1.27
C ALA A 7 -17.51 -13.26 -1.13
N THR A 8 -16.91 -13.83 -0.08
CA THR A 8 -15.47 -13.78 0.20
C THR A 8 -14.67 -14.48 -0.90
N LEU A 9 -15.08 -15.68 -1.31
CA LEU A 9 -14.44 -16.39 -2.44
C LEU A 9 -14.63 -15.68 -3.78
N LYS A 10 -15.80 -15.07 -4.05
CA LYS A 10 -16.02 -14.27 -5.26
C LYS A 10 -15.18 -12.99 -5.27
N TYR A 11 -15.04 -12.33 -4.12
CA TYR A 11 -14.15 -11.17 -3.94
C TYR A 11 -12.69 -11.54 -4.22
N PHE A 12 -12.22 -12.68 -3.70
CA PHE A 12 -10.86 -13.15 -3.96
C PHE A 12 -10.65 -13.64 -5.39
N ARG A 13 -11.64 -14.27 -6.01
CA ARG A 13 -11.57 -14.73 -7.40
C ARG A 13 -11.48 -13.58 -8.41
N GLY A 14 -12.24 -12.49 -8.20
CA GLY A 14 -12.14 -11.30 -9.04
C GLY A 14 -10.76 -10.64 -8.97
N ARG A 15 -10.15 -10.60 -7.78
CA ARG A 15 -8.78 -10.08 -7.59
C ARG A 15 -7.72 -10.96 -8.26
N LEU A 16 -7.90 -12.29 -8.24
CA LEU A 16 -6.97 -13.22 -8.87
C LEU A 16 -7.01 -13.14 -10.41
N GLU A 17 -8.18 -12.96 -11.03
CA GLU A 17 -8.28 -12.82 -12.49
C GLU A 17 -7.65 -11.51 -13.01
N ASP A 18 -7.73 -10.41 -12.25
CA ASP A 18 -6.99 -9.17 -12.55
C ASP A 18 -5.47 -9.28 -12.31
N SER A 19 -5.03 -10.21 -11.44
CA SER A 19 -3.61 -10.38 -11.04
C SER A 19 -2.72 -11.06 -12.08
N VAL A 20 -3.29 -11.67 -13.13
CA VAL A 20 -2.53 -12.37 -14.18
C VAL A 20 -1.79 -11.37 -15.10
N ALA A 21 -2.28 -10.14 -15.21
CA ALA A 21 -1.60 -9.06 -15.93
C ALA A 21 -1.02 -8.04 -14.94
N LYS A 22 0.27 -8.17 -14.62
CA LYS A 22 1.02 -7.18 -13.82
C LYS A 22 1.11 -5.83 -14.55
N ARG A 23 0.07 -5.01 -14.44
CA ARG A 23 -0.03 -3.68 -15.04
C ARG A 23 -0.04 -2.60 -13.98
N TRP A 24 0.44 -1.41 -14.35
CA TRP A 24 0.30 -0.24 -13.50
C TRP A 24 -1.17 0.15 -13.39
N MET A 25 -1.62 0.40 -12.17
CA MET A 25 -2.96 0.85 -11.85
C MET A 25 -2.86 2.16 -11.07
N SER A 26 -3.87 3.02 -11.19
CA SER A 26 -3.96 4.20 -10.34
C SER A 26 -4.00 3.81 -8.87
N GLY A 27 -3.30 4.61 -8.05
CA GLY A 27 -3.37 4.54 -6.60
C GLY A 27 -4.75 4.89 -6.07
N ARG A 28 -4.98 4.59 -4.79
CA ARG A 28 -6.25 4.90 -4.12
C ARG A 28 -6.31 6.39 -3.76
N GLY A 29 -7.51 6.97 -3.75
CA GLY A 29 -7.72 8.31 -3.16
C GLY A 29 -7.23 9.51 -3.98
N GLY A 30 -7.01 9.37 -5.28
CA GLY A 30 -6.81 10.52 -6.19
C GLY A 30 -5.46 11.25 -6.08
N GLY A 31 -4.52 10.76 -5.28
CA GLY A 31 -3.20 11.39 -5.06
C GLY A 31 -2.20 11.28 -6.21
N GLY A 32 -2.59 10.81 -7.39
CA GLY A 32 -1.74 10.77 -8.59
C GLY A 32 -0.58 9.76 -8.56
N TYR A 33 -0.47 8.92 -7.54
CA TYR A 33 0.47 7.81 -7.51
C TYR A 33 -0.09 6.58 -8.24
N SER A 34 0.78 5.63 -8.59
CA SER A 34 0.40 4.37 -9.23
C SER A 34 0.90 3.17 -8.41
N LYS A 35 0.21 2.05 -8.52
CA LYS A 35 0.59 0.76 -7.93
C LYS A 35 0.72 -0.32 -9.01
N LEU A 36 1.71 -1.19 -8.88
CA LEU A 36 1.89 -2.39 -9.67
C LEU A 36 1.76 -3.60 -8.74
N PRO A 37 0.70 -4.41 -8.85
CA PRO A 37 0.55 -5.64 -8.05
C PRO A 37 1.65 -6.65 -8.40
N LEU A 38 2.25 -7.24 -7.37
CA LEU A 38 3.22 -8.33 -7.48
C LEU A 38 2.64 -9.63 -6.96
N ILE A 39 1.95 -9.57 -5.82
CA ILE A 39 1.28 -10.69 -5.14
C ILE A 39 -0.04 -10.15 -4.59
N GLU A 40 -1.13 -10.88 -4.79
CA GLU A 40 -2.43 -10.58 -4.18
C GLU A 40 -3.06 -11.87 -3.66
N TRP A 41 -2.98 -12.06 -2.35
CA TRP A 41 -3.60 -13.16 -1.63
C TRP A 41 -4.52 -12.63 -0.52
N PRO A 42 -5.41 -13.49 0.03
CA PRO A 42 -6.40 -13.04 1.01
C PRO A 42 -5.86 -12.30 2.23
N PHE A 43 -4.71 -12.73 2.72
CA PHE A 43 -4.06 -12.21 3.93
C PHE A 43 -2.70 -11.59 3.64
N MET A 44 -2.24 -11.57 2.40
CA MET A 44 -0.93 -11.01 2.04
C MET A 44 -1.00 -10.34 0.67
N ASP A 45 -0.39 -9.16 0.57
CA ASP A 45 -0.23 -8.47 -0.71
C ASP A 45 1.17 -7.88 -0.87
N ALA A 46 1.56 -7.64 -2.12
CA ALA A 46 2.80 -6.96 -2.44
C ALA A 46 2.59 -6.04 -3.65
N TYR A 47 3.09 -4.81 -3.55
CA TYR A 47 3.00 -3.80 -4.60
C TYR A 47 4.32 -3.07 -4.80
N ILE A 48 4.61 -2.66 -6.04
CA ILE A 48 5.48 -1.50 -6.27
C ILE A 48 4.59 -0.26 -6.33
N LEU A 49 4.90 0.74 -5.51
CA LEU A 49 4.24 2.03 -5.49
C LEU A 49 5.14 3.07 -6.12
N LYS A 50 4.62 3.83 -7.08
CA LYS A 50 5.36 4.88 -7.79
C LYS A 50 4.66 6.23 -7.62
N TYR A 51 5.42 7.20 -7.11
CA TYR A 51 4.99 8.56 -6.83
C TYR A 51 5.79 9.53 -7.71
N PRO A 52 5.29 9.91 -8.90
CA PRO A 52 5.92 10.94 -9.72
C PRO A 52 5.74 12.34 -9.12
N THR A 53 6.45 13.34 -9.64
CA THR A 53 6.22 14.76 -9.31
C THR A 53 4.73 15.11 -9.35
N GLY A 54 4.26 15.82 -8.32
CA GLY A 54 2.87 16.21 -8.14
C GLY A 54 2.04 15.22 -7.35
N SER A 55 2.47 13.96 -7.24
CA SER A 55 1.74 12.93 -6.50
C SER A 55 1.97 13.00 -4.99
N TYR A 56 1.02 12.47 -4.23
CA TYR A 56 1.02 12.38 -2.78
C TYR A 56 0.10 11.25 -2.31
N LEU A 57 0.12 10.96 -1.02
CA LEU A 57 -0.87 10.10 -0.37
C LEU A 57 -1.36 10.85 0.87
N PRO A 58 -2.63 11.31 0.92
CA PRO A 58 -3.13 12.04 2.08
C PRO A 58 -3.11 11.20 3.35
N SER A 59 -3.16 11.87 4.49
CA SER A 59 -3.30 11.24 5.81
C SER A 59 -4.51 10.32 5.89
N HIS A 60 -4.28 9.05 6.18
CA HIS A 60 -5.32 8.02 6.30
C HIS A 60 -4.87 6.86 7.19
N ARG A 61 -5.78 5.90 7.39
CA ARG A 61 -5.52 4.55 7.90
C ARG A 61 -6.11 3.55 6.92
N ASP A 62 -5.64 2.32 7.00
CA ASP A 62 -6.14 1.18 6.22
C ASP A 62 -6.91 0.21 7.15
N PRO A 63 -8.13 0.60 7.61
CA PRO A 63 -8.86 -0.20 8.58
C PRO A 63 -9.16 -1.60 8.06
N LEU A 64 -8.87 -2.59 8.89
CA LEU A 64 -9.23 -3.98 8.68
C LEU A 64 -9.82 -4.53 9.98
N PHE A 65 -11.15 -4.62 10.05
CA PHE A 65 -11.85 -4.85 11.34
C PHE A 65 -11.69 -6.26 11.91
N VAL A 66 -11.27 -7.24 11.09
CA VAL A 66 -11.24 -8.66 11.47
C VAL A 66 -9.83 -9.20 11.66
N ALA A 67 -8.80 -8.39 11.40
CA ALA A 67 -7.42 -8.82 11.38
C ALA A 67 -6.47 -7.64 11.58
N ASP A 68 -5.34 -7.95 12.16
CA ASP A 68 -4.24 -7.05 12.37
C ASP A 68 -3.50 -6.80 11.05
N HIS A 69 -3.44 -5.54 10.57
CA HIS A 69 -2.91 -5.23 9.23
C HIS A 69 -1.54 -4.55 9.30
N TYR A 70 -0.50 -5.31 9.01
CA TYR A 70 0.88 -4.85 8.98
C TYR A 70 1.30 -4.44 7.56
N ARG A 71 2.09 -3.37 7.48
CA ARG A 71 2.79 -2.96 6.26
C ARG A 71 4.29 -2.90 6.51
N CYS A 72 5.04 -3.44 5.56
CA CYS A 72 6.49 -3.29 5.46
C CYS A 72 6.81 -2.56 4.15
N ASN A 73 7.31 -1.33 4.27
CA ASN A 73 7.65 -0.48 3.14
C ASN A 73 9.17 -0.34 3.04
N LEU A 74 9.73 -0.69 1.88
CA LEU A 74 11.12 -0.45 1.52
C LEU A 74 11.21 0.57 0.40
N VAL A 75 11.85 1.71 0.66
CA VAL A 75 12.10 2.74 -0.36
C VAL A 75 13.20 2.28 -1.31
N LEU A 76 12.80 1.96 -2.54
CA LEU A 76 13.71 1.57 -3.62
C LEU A 76 14.39 2.81 -4.23
N GLN A 77 13.64 3.89 -4.35
CA GLN A 77 14.12 5.18 -4.85
C GLN A 77 13.46 6.31 -4.05
N TYR A 78 14.29 7.21 -3.51
CA TYR A 78 13.82 8.46 -2.95
C TYR A 78 13.49 9.45 -4.08
N ALA A 79 12.47 10.28 -3.86
CA ALA A 79 12.33 11.48 -4.67
C ALA A 79 13.47 12.46 -4.37
N ASP A 80 13.73 13.38 -5.29
CA ASP A 80 14.75 14.41 -5.09
C ASP A 80 14.28 15.44 -4.05
N GLU A 81 12.97 15.76 -4.06
CA GLU A 81 12.32 16.60 -3.06
C GLU A 81 10.88 16.15 -2.76
N GLY A 82 10.50 16.27 -1.48
CA GLY A 82 9.20 15.80 -0.99
C GLY A 82 9.11 14.28 -0.91
N GLY A 83 7.91 13.71 -1.04
CA GLY A 83 7.72 12.26 -1.01
C GLY A 83 8.05 11.60 0.33
N GLN A 84 8.06 12.35 1.43
CA GLN A 84 8.42 11.82 2.74
C GLN A 84 7.29 10.96 3.28
N PHE A 85 7.63 9.75 3.77
CA PHE A 85 6.67 8.91 4.48
C PHE A 85 6.58 9.36 5.94
N ILE A 86 5.40 9.83 6.32
CA ILE A 86 5.06 10.25 7.68
C ILE A 86 4.08 9.23 8.23
N CYS A 87 4.35 8.74 9.43
CA CYS A 87 3.51 7.79 10.13
C CYS A 87 3.62 8.10 11.61
N ASN A 88 2.48 8.25 12.28
CA ASN A 88 2.45 8.65 13.69
C ASN A 88 2.95 7.54 14.63
N ARG A 89 2.91 6.28 14.20
CA ARG A 89 3.35 5.12 14.99
C ARG A 89 3.95 4.05 14.07
N THR A 90 5.27 3.98 14.01
CA THR A 90 6.01 2.88 13.37
C THR A 90 6.46 1.87 14.42
N ILE A 91 6.42 0.58 14.07
CA ILE A 91 7.07 -0.49 14.83
C ILE A 91 8.59 -0.40 14.66
N LEU A 92 9.03 -0.15 13.42
CA LEU A 92 10.43 0.03 13.07
C LEU A 92 10.54 1.07 11.95
N LYS A 93 11.52 1.97 12.03
CA LYS A 93 11.92 2.85 10.92
C LYS A 93 13.43 2.99 10.91
N VAL A 94 14.09 2.41 9.91
CA VAL A 94 15.54 2.42 9.77
C VAL A 94 15.93 2.61 8.30
N GLY A 95 16.62 3.71 8.00
CA GLY A 95 17.01 4.08 6.64
C GLY A 95 15.82 4.08 5.66
N ARG A 96 15.80 3.10 4.74
CA ARG A 96 14.78 2.94 3.70
C ARG A 96 13.58 2.10 4.14
N LEU A 97 13.65 1.44 5.29
CA LEU A 97 12.67 0.48 5.77
C LEU A 97 11.73 1.13 6.80
N ALA A 98 10.44 0.88 6.67
CA ALA A 98 9.42 1.21 7.67
C ALA A 98 8.44 0.05 7.84
N ILE A 99 8.20 -0.37 9.09
CA ILE A 99 7.22 -1.38 9.47
C ILE A 99 6.22 -0.72 10.42
N PHE A 100 4.92 -0.91 10.17
CA PHE A 100 3.86 -0.28 10.95
C PHE A 100 2.54 -1.03 10.84
N ARG A 101 1.63 -0.78 11.79
CA ARG A 101 0.23 -1.20 11.74
C ARG A 101 -0.56 -0.22 10.89
N SER A 102 -0.84 -0.55 9.64
CA SER A 102 -1.54 0.35 8.72
C SER A 102 -3.00 0.58 9.10
N ASP A 103 -3.61 -0.35 9.82
CA ASP A 103 -4.96 -0.25 10.39
C ASP A 103 -5.05 0.72 11.57
N GLU A 104 -4.01 0.80 12.42
CA GLU A 104 -4.00 1.67 13.60
C GLU A 104 -3.29 3.00 13.37
N ALA A 105 -2.18 2.98 12.64
CA ALA A 105 -1.28 4.11 12.50
C ALA A 105 -1.73 5.00 11.34
N THR A 106 -2.02 6.26 11.66
CA THR A 106 -2.27 7.28 10.66
C THR A 106 -0.97 7.55 9.90
N HIS A 107 -1.04 7.49 8.58
CA HIS A 107 0.14 7.62 7.73
C HIS A 107 -0.18 8.34 6.41
N GLU A 108 0.86 8.93 5.83
CA GLU A 108 0.81 9.71 4.60
C GLU A 108 2.14 9.69 3.86
N VAL A 109 2.09 10.17 2.61
CA VAL A 109 3.28 10.51 1.83
C VAL A 109 3.13 11.96 1.40
N THR A 110 4.06 12.81 1.82
CA THR A 110 4.05 14.22 1.42
C THR A 110 4.17 14.35 -0.09
N LYS A 111 3.68 15.48 -0.63
CA LYS A 111 3.73 15.73 -2.07
C LYS A 111 5.16 15.65 -2.58
N VAL A 112 5.36 14.90 -3.67
CA VAL A 112 6.62 14.91 -4.42
C VAL A 112 6.68 16.21 -5.21
N THR A 113 7.59 17.11 -4.84
CA THR A 113 7.78 18.38 -5.56
C THR A 113 8.78 18.25 -6.69
N ARG A 114 9.74 17.32 -6.59
CA ARG A 114 10.68 16.99 -7.66
C ARG A 114 11.13 15.52 -7.62
N GLY A 115 11.28 14.92 -8.80
CA GLY A 115 11.78 13.56 -8.97
C GLY A 115 10.69 12.50 -8.90
N THR A 116 11.05 11.29 -8.52
CA THR A 116 10.09 10.18 -8.37
C THR A 116 10.47 9.30 -7.19
N ARG A 117 9.50 8.99 -6.33
CA ARG A 117 9.66 8.03 -5.25
C ARG A 117 9.11 6.67 -5.65
N VAL A 118 9.86 5.61 -5.38
CA VAL A 118 9.46 4.22 -5.65
C VAL A 118 9.62 3.39 -4.38
N VAL A 119 8.60 2.59 -4.06
CA VAL A 119 8.54 1.78 -2.83
C VAL A 119 8.08 0.37 -3.16
N LEU A 120 8.76 -0.63 -2.60
CA LEU A 120 8.19 -1.97 -2.44
C LEU A 120 7.38 -1.98 -1.14
N SER A 121 6.09 -2.30 -1.24
CA SER A 121 5.19 -2.40 -0.09
C SER A 121 4.70 -3.83 0.03
N LEU A 122 4.89 -4.43 1.19
CA LEU A 122 4.37 -5.75 1.56
C LEU A 122 3.30 -5.57 2.64
N GLY A 123 2.12 -6.14 2.42
CA GLY A 123 1.01 -6.17 3.37
C GLY A 123 0.81 -7.57 3.94
N LEU A 124 0.54 -7.68 5.24
CA LEU A 124 0.17 -8.92 5.91
C LEU A 124 -0.99 -8.64 6.87
N ALA A 125 -2.07 -9.40 6.76
CA ALA A 125 -3.21 -9.39 7.66
C ALA A 125 -3.22 -10.70 8.47
N VAL A 126 -3.18 -10.61 9.81
CA VAL A 126 -3.11 -11.77 10.73
C VAL A 126 -4.09 -11.68 11.89
#